data_AF-A0A7X2XUR4-F1
#
_entry.id   AF-A0A7X2XUR4-F1
#
_cell.length_a   1.000
_cell.length_b   1.000
_cell.length_c   1.000
_cell.angle_alpha   90.00
_cell.angle_beta   90.00
_cell.angle_gamma   90.00
#
_symmetry.space_group_name_H-M   'P 1'
#
loop_
_entity.id
_entity.type
_entity.pdbx_description
1 polymer ?
#
loop_
_entity_poly.entity_id
_entity_poly.type
_entity_poly.pdbx_seq_one_letter_code
_entity_poly.pdbx_strand_id
1 'polypeptide(L)'
;MMNRINLQLVAMGRQVSRGRVLILMLNIIAFMTLILSSSDLLISLIIFSSLILLNGHFIVFGTTKEAHGLQELDLWIVGLTLFAGYMRLMFGI
;
A
#
# COMPACT_ATOMS: atom_id res chain seq x y z
N MET A 1 21.62 -26.32 17.00
CA MET A 1 21.36 -26.65 15.57
C MET A 1 19.93 -26.24 15.24
N MET A 2 19.73 -25.45 14.18
CA MET A 2 18.41 -24.93 13.79
C MET A 2 17.74 -25.91 12.82
N ASN A 3 16.57 -26.44 13.17
CA ASN A 3 15.86 -27.45 12.37
C ASN A 3 15.43 -26.87 11.01
N ARG A 4 15.38 -27.70 9.96
CA ARG A 4 15.07 -27.30 8.56
C ARG A 4 13.75 -26.53 8.44
N ILE A 5 12.77 -26.88 9.28
CA ILE A 5 11.46 -26.21 9.37
C ILE A 5 11.60 -24.76 9.87
N ASN A 6 12.45 -24.50 10.86
CA ASN A 6 12.71 -23.14 11.36
C ASN A 6 13.42 -22.28 10.30
N LEU A 7 14.31 -22.85 9.50
CA LEU A 7 14.94 -22.15 8.38
C LEU A 7 13.93 -21.75 7.30
N GLN A 8 12.97 -22.64 6.99
CA GLN A 8 11.91 -22.34 6.03
C GLN A 8 10.94 -21.27 6.54
N LEU A 9 10.55 -21.34 7.81
CA LEU A 9 9.71 -20.32 8.45
C LEU A 9 10.38 -18.94 8.46
N VAL A 10 11.67 -18.88 8.80
CA VAL A 10 12.44 -17.61 8.76
C VAL A 10 12.58 -17.09 7.33
N ALA A 11 12.82 -17.98 6.35
CA ALA A 11 12.89 -17.60 4.94
C ALA A 11 11.54 -17.07 4.41
N MET A 12 10.43 -17.73 4.76
CA MET A 12 9.07 -17.30 4.43
C MET A 12 8.75 -15.95 5.05
N GLY A 13 9.00 -15.76 6.35
CA GLY A 13 8.80 -14.48 7.02
C GLY A 13 9.62 -13.34 6.39
N ARG A 14 10.86 -13.64 5.96
CA ARG A 14 11.74 -12.68 5.29
C ARG A 14 11.25 -12.34 3.87
N GLN A 15 10.68 -13.30 3.13
CA GLN A 15 10.06 -13.05 1.82
C GLN A 15 8.78 -12.21 1.94
N VAL A 16 7.92 -12.51 2.93
CA VAL A 16 6.71 -11.72 3.22
C VAL A 16 7.07 -10.28 3.58
N SER A 17 8.10 -10.07 4.41
CA SER A 17 8.60 -8.73 4.75
C SER A 17 9.10 -7.97 3.51
N ARG A 18 9.85 -8.62 2.61
CA ARG A 18 10.30 -8.00 1.34
C ARG A 18 9.13 -7.63 0.43
N GLY A 19 8.12 -8.49 0.33
CA GLY A 19 6.90 -8.20 -0.43
C GLY A 19 6.17 -6.96 0.11
N ARG A 20 6.06 -6.84 1.45
CA ARG A 20 5.46 -5.67 2.09
C ARG A 20 6.24 -4.38 1.82
N VAL A 21 7.57 -4.43 1.84
CA VAL A 21 8.41 -3.26 1.50
C VAL A 21 8.23 -2.85 0.03
N LEU A 22 8.12 -3.81 -0.88
CA LEU A 22 7.89 -3.52 -2.30
C LEU A 22 6.51 -2.88 -2.54
N ILE A 23 5.46 -3.38 -1.88
CA ILE A 23 4.12 -2.77 -1.93
C ILE A 23 4.18 -1.33 -1.41
N LEU A 24 4.83 -1.12 -0.27
CA LEU A 24 4.99 0.21 0.29
C LEU A 24 5.71 1.17 -0.66
N MET A 25 6.80 0.72 -1.29
CA MET A 25 7.52 1.52 -2.30
C MET A 25 6.62 1.87 -3.50
N LEU A 26 5.83 0.92 -3.98
CA LEU A 26 4.89 1.16 -5.08
C LEU A 26 3.82 2.18 -4.70
N ASN A 27 3.30 2.12 -3.47
CA ASN A 27 2.32 3.09 -2.98
C ASN A 27 2.93 4.49 -2.81
N ILE A 28 4.19 4.60 -2.36
CA ILE A 28 4.93 5.88 -2.35
C ILE A 28 5.07 6.43 -3.76
N ILE A 29 5.47 5.60 -4.73
CA ILE A 29 5.64 6.02 -6.13
C ILE A 29 4.29 6.46 -6.71
N ALA A 30 3.21 5.73 -6.44
CA ALA A 30 1.86 6.07 -6.88
C ALA A 30 1.41 7.43 -6.31
N PHE A 31 1.65 7.66 -5.01
CA PHE A 31 1.37 8.95 -4.38
C PHE A 31 2.12 10.11 -5.05
N MET A 32 3.44 9.95 -5.26
CA MET A 32 4.26 10.98 -5.92
C MET A 32 3.82 11.20 -7.37
N THR A 33 3.46 10.13 -8.07
CA THR A 33 2.95 10.21 -9.43
C THR A 33 1.61 10.94 -9.46
N LEU A 34 0.74 10.72 -8.48
CA LEU A 34 -0.53 11.44 -8.37
C LEU A 34 -0.33 12.94 -8.12
N ILE A 35 0.73 13.35 -7.40
CA ILE A 35 1.03 14.77 -7.20
C ILE A 35 1.62 15.40 -8.47
N LEU A 36 2.53 14.70 -9.15
CA LEU A 36 3.31 15.26 -10.26
C LEU A 36 2.65 15.11 -11.64
N SER A 37 1.73 14.15 -11.80
CA SER A 37 1.07 13.87 -13.07
C SER A 37 0.17 15.02 -13.49
N SER A 38 0.00 15.25 -14.78
CA SER A 38 -1.00 16.16 -15.35
C SER A 38 -2.11 15.42 -16.11
N SER A 39 -2.06 14.08 -16.13
CA SER A 39 -3.00 13.24 -16.87
C SER A 39 -4.15 12.79 -15.98
N ASP A 40 -5.37 13.21 -16.32
CA ASP A 40 -6.60 12.83 -15.61
C ASP A 40 -6.86 11.32 -15.63
N LEU A 41 -6.51 10.65 -16.73
CA LEU A 41 -6.61 9.20 -16.85
C LEU A 41 -5.66 8.51 -15.87
N LEU A 42 -4.44 9.01 -15.74
CA LEU A 42 -3.45 8.43 -14.84
C LEU A 42 -3.84 8.67 -13.38
N ILE A 43 -4.34 9.87 -13.06
CA ILE A 43 -4.84 10.23 -11.73
C ILE A 43 -6.02 9.34 -11.34
N SER A 44 -7.02 9.21 -12.22
CA SER A 44 -8.20 8.35 -11.95
C SER A 44 -7.82 6.88 -11.77
N LEU A 45 -6.85 6.37 -12.53
CA LEU A 45 -6.34 5.00 -12.37
C LEU A 45 -5.61 4.79 -11.05
N ILE A 46 -4.83 5.77 -10.58
CA ILE A 46 -4.19 5.73 -9.25
C ILE A 46 -5.23 5.78 -8.13
N ILE A 47 -6.26 6.62 -8.26
CA ILE A 47 -7.34 6.69 -7.27
C ILE A 47 -8.09 5.36 -7.21
N PHE A 48 -8.42 4.79 -8.37
CA PHE A 48 -9.11 3.51 -8.46
C PHE A 48 -8.28 2.36 -7.87
N SER A 49 -6.99 2.28 -8.19
CA SER A 49 -6.11 1.25 -7.61
C SER A 49 -5.95 1.42 -6.10
N SER A 50 -5.88 2.65 -5.61
CA SER A 50 -5.83 2.96 -4.18
C SER A 50 -7.11 2.55 -3.44
N LEU A 51 -8.28 2.69 -4.07
CA LEU A 51 -9.55 2.20 -3.51
C LEU A 51 -9.57 0.67 -3.40
N ILE A 52 -9.05 -0.03 -4.40
CA ILE A 52 -8.94 -1.51 -4.37
C ILE A 52 -7.99 -1.93 -3.24
N LEU A 53 -6.84 -1.27 -3.11
CA LEU A 53 -5.86 -1.55 -2.06
C LEU A 53 -6.44 -1.28 -0.66
N LEU A 54 -7.19 -0.19 -0.50
CA LEU A 54 -7.88 0.13 0.75
C LEU A 54 -8.90 -0.95 1.11
N ASN A 55 -9.74 -1.37 0.15
CA ASN A 55 -10.69 -2.47 0.36
C ASN A 55 -9.99 -3.79 0.69
N GLY A 56 -8.93 -4.12 -0.05
CA GLY A 56 -8.10 -5.29 0.22
C GLY A 56 -7.51 -5.28 1.62
N HIS A 57 -7.10 -4.11 2.12
CA HIS A 57 -6.60 -3.95 3.48
C HIS A 57 -7.68 -4.30 4.52
N PHE A 58 -8.91 -3.79 4.39
CA PHE A 58 -9.99 -4.10 5.33
C PHE A 58 -10.48 -5.56 5.24
N ILE A 59 -10.51 -6.15 4.04
CA ILE A 59 -10.90 -7.55 3.84
C ILE A 59 -9.87 -8.50 4.45
N VAL A 60 -8.58 -8.22 4.29
CA VAL A 60 -7.50 -9.11 4.73
C VAL A 60 -7.09 -8.88 6.20
N PHE A 61 -7.18 -7.63 6.70
CA PHE A 61 -6.66 -7.26 8.02
C PHE A 61 -7.74 -6.89 9.06
N GLY A 62 -9.03 -6.98 8.73
CA GLY A 62 -10.13 -6.82 9.70
C GLY A 62 -10.06 -7.78 10.90
N THR A 63 -9.17 -8.77 10.88
CA THR A 63 -9.01 -9.80 11.92
C THR A 63 -7.66 -9.78 12.65
N THR A 64 -6.70 -8.93 12.27
CA THR A 64 -5.34 -8.95 12.85
C THR A 64 -5.09 -7.72 13.71
N LYS A 65 -5.13 -7.88 15.04
CA LYS A 65 -4.82 -6.84 16.04
C LYS A 65 -3.34 -6.39 16.05
N GLU A 66 -2.49 -6.99 15.22
CA GLU A 66 -1.07 -6.65 15.11
C GLU A 66 -0.74 -6.21 13.68
N ALA A 67 -1.17 -4.99 13.31
CA ALA A 67 -0.60 -4.33 12.15
C ALA A 67 0.88 -4.03 12.47
N HIS A 68 1.80 -4.76 11.84
CA HIS A 68 3.22 -4.39 11.87
C HIS A 68 3.36 -2.97 11.30
N GLY A 69 4.19 -2.10 11.89
CA GLY A 69 4.26 -0.68 11.53
C GLY A 69 4.44 -0.35 10.03
N LEU A 70 5.01 -1.26 9.23
CA LEU A 70 5.06 -1.15 7.76
C LEU A 70 3.67 -1.16 7.09
N GLN A 71 2.71 -1.92 7.62
CA GLN A 71 1.35 -2.03 7.08
C GLN A 71 0.49 -0.83 7.47
N GLU A 72 0.71 -0.29 8.67
CA GLU A 72 0.06 0.95 9.09
C GLU A 72 0.53 2.11 8.22
N LEU A 73 1.85 2.20 8.00
CA LEU A 73 2.43 3.21 7.11
C LEU A 73 1.91 3.06 5.67
N ASP A 74 1.77 1.83 5.16
CA ASP A 74 1.18 1.56 3.85
C ASP A 74 -0.27 2.04 3.76
N LEU A 75 -1.09 1.74 4.77
CA LEU A 75 -2.48 2.20 4.85
C LEU A 75 -2.58 3.73 4.87
N TRP A 76 -1.71 4.40 5.64
CA TRP A 76 -1.64 5.85 5.68
C TRP A 76 -1.34 6.45 4.30
N ILE A 77 -0.40 5.87 3.55
CA ILE A 77 -0.07 6.34 2.21
C ILE A 77 -1.24 6.14 1.24
N VAL A 78 -1.92 4.99 1.28
CA VAL A 78 -3.12 4.75 0.48
C VAL A 78 -4.21 5.78 0.82
N GLY A 79 -4.44 6.04 2.11
CA GLY A 79 -5.38 7.06 2.57
C GLY A 79 -5.04 8.48 2.10
N LEU A 80 -3.77 8.88 2.20
CA LEU A 80 -3.28 10.16 1.69
C LEU A 80 -3.41 10.27 0.17
N THR A 81 -3.17 9.18 -0.56
CA THR A 81 -3.33 9.12 -2.03
C THR A 81 -4.79 9.33 -2.42
N LEU A 82 -5.72 8.71 -1.70
CA LEU A 82 -7.15 8.91 -1.92
C LEU A 82 -7.60 10.33 -1.57
N PHE A 83 -7.12 10.88 -0.45
CA PHE A 83 -7.44 12.25 -0.07
C PHE A 83 -6.92 13.27 -1.10
N ALA A 84 -5.65 13.15 -1.49
CA ALA A 84 -5.06 14.00 -2.52
C ALA A 84 -5.77 13.85 -3.86
N GLY A 85 -6.10 12.63 -4.26
CA GLY A 85 -6.87 12.37 -5.47
C GLY A 85 -8.28 12.96 -5.44
N TYR A 86 -8.97 12.88 -4.30
CA TYR A 86 -10.27 13.53 -4.11
C TYR A 86 -10.18 15.04 -4.22
N MET A 87 -9.20 15.66 -3.55
CA MET A 87 -8.97 17.11 -3.65
C MET A 87 -8.70 17.53 -5.09
N ARG A 88 -7.91 16.74 -5.82
CA ARG A 88 -7.60 16.98 -7.22
C ARG A 88 -8.83 16.91 -8.13
N LEU A 89 -9.70 15.92 -7.92
CA LEU A 89 -10.96 15.79 -8.66
C LEU A 89 -11.97 16.90 -8.34
N MET A 90 -12.05 17.34 -7.08
CA MET A 90 -13.02 18.34 -6.64
C MET A 90 -12.59 19.78 -6.96
N PHE A 91 -11.29 20.06 -6.88
CA PHE A 91 -10.76 21.42 -6.98
C PHE A 91 -9.93 21.67 -8.25
N GLY A 92 -9.61 20.63 -9.03
CA GLY A 92 -8.89 20.76 -10.31
C GLY A 92 -7.44 21.24 -10.19
N ILE A 93 -6.81 21.05 -9.02
CA ILE A 93 -5.43 21.48 -8.71
C ILE A 93 -4.44 20.35 -9.02
#